data_AF-A0A954NCK4-F1
#
_entry.id   AF-A0A954NCK4-F1
#
_cell.length_a   1.000
_cell.length_b   1.000
_cell.length_c   1.000
_cell.angle_alpha   90.00
_cell.angle_beta   90.00
_cell.angle_gamma   90.00
#
_symmetry.space_group_name_H-M   'P 1'
#
loop_
_entity.id
_entity.type
_entity.pdbx_description
1 polymer ?
#
loop_
_entity_poly.entity_id
_entity_poly.type
_entity_poly.pdbx_seq_one_letter_code
_entity_poly.pdbx_strand_id
1 'polypeptide(L)'
;MHRTLTAAVLYRPRCLVLLLGAIAVCVAGCGPDNPRGRLAVSGTVTLDGQPLDTGTIEFSPQDPTGVGTGAAIEAGAYTIDVQHGLPPGTYDVRVFSPDATATPAGPPGPLGPPAVEDRIPPRYNAETELSITVTADGDTVFDFPLKSS
;
A
#
# COMPACT_ATOMS: atom_id res chain seq x y z
N MET A 1 44.44 80.58 12.74
CA MET A 1 45.82 80.37 12.26
C MET A 1 46.15 78.88 12.30
N HIS A 2 46.48 78.35 11.12
CA HIS A 2 47.33 77.20 10.79
C HIS A 2 47.15 75.78 11.39
N ARG A 3 46.85 74.85 10.46
CA ARG A 3 47.55 73.56 10.17
C ARG A 3 47.32 72.41 11.18
N THR A 4 47.16 71.12 10.84
CA THR A 4 47.39 70.32 9.63
C THR A 4 46.79 68.90 9.84
N LEU A 5 46.01 68.44 8.87
CA LEU A 5 45.95 67.11 8.21
C LEU A 5 46.51 65.80 8.84
N THR A 6 45.66 64.76 8.73
CA THR A 6 45.88 63.32 8.43
C THR A 6 46.62 62.39 9.39
N ALA A 7 45.90 61.37 9.87
CA ALA A 7 46.35 59.97 9.86
C ALA A 7 45.13 59.04 9.85
N ALA A 8 44.96 58.28 8.77
CA ALA A 8 43.99 57.21 8.62
C ALA A 8 44.63 55.89 9.06
N VAL A 9 44.05 55.13 9.99
CA VAL A 9 44.41 53.72 10.20
C VAL A 9 43.21 52.90 10.70
N LEU A 10 42.58 52.22 9.74
CA LEU A 10 42.04 50.85 9.83
C LEU A 10 40.88 50.56 10.80
N TYR A 11 39.67 50.80 10.30
CA TYR A 11 38.45 50.09 10.71
C TYR A 11 38.67 48.58 10.49
N ARG A 12 38.84 47.80 11.56
CA ARG A 12 38.92 46.33 11.51
C ARG A 12 37.49 45.77 11.51
N PRO A 13 36.93 45.30 10.38
CA PRO A 13 35.60 44.72 10.40
C PRO A 13 35.73 43.26 10.84
N ARG A 14 35.87 43.02 12.14
CA ARG A 14 36.00 41.67 12.73
C ARG A 14 34.79 41.26 13.56
N CYS A 15 33.63 41.87 13.34
CA CYS A 15 32.41 41.54 14.09
C CYS A 15 31.12 41.49 13.22
N LEU A 16 31.22 41.52 11.89
CA LEU A 16 30.03 41.56 11.02
C LEU A 16 29.81 40.28 10.18
N VAL A 17 30.21 39.12 10.71
CA VAL A 17 29.87 37.80 10.13
C VAL A 17 29.76 36.85 11.31
N LEU A 18 28.56 36.68 11.91
CA LEU A 18 28.18 35.55 12.79
C LEU A 18 26.84 35.83 13.51
N LEU A 19 25.75 36.08 12.78
CA LEU A 19 24.40 36.07 13.37
C LEU A 19 23.32 35.73 12.32
N LEU A 20 23.61 34.71 11.52
CA LEU A 20 22.71 34.12 10.51
C LEU A 20 22.68 32.60 10.71
N GLY A 21 22.47 32.18 11.96
CA GLY A 21 22.58 30.78 12.38
C GLY A 21 21.70 30.47 13.57
N ALA A 22 20.38 30.54 13.40
CA ALA A 22 19.43 29.82 14.24
C ALA A 22 18.66 28.88 13.32
N ILE A 23 19.38 27.82 12.97
CA ILE A 23 18.96 26.69 12.16
C ILE A 23 17.72 26.06 12.79
N ALA A 24 16.75 25.79 11.91
CA ALA A 24 15.51 25.07 12.15
C ALA A 24 15.73 23.86 13.07
N VAL A 25 15.13 23.91 14.26
CA VAL A 25 15.10 22.77 15.17
C VAL A 25 14.08 21.76 14.66
N CYS A 26 14.59 20.57 14.44
CA CYS A 26 13.99 19.36 13.92
C CYS A 26 12.58 19.07 14.47
N VAL A 27 11.59 19.13 13.59
CA VAL A 27 10.34 18.36 13.76
C VAL A 27 10.64 16.94 13.24
N ALA A 28 11.44 16.17 13.99
CA ALA A 28 11.58 14.73 13.73
C ALA A 28 10.35 14.05 14.32
N GLY A 29 9.42 13.70 13.42
CA GLY A 29 8.07 13.29 13.74
C GLY A 29 7.97 12.00 14.56
N CYS A 30 7.08 12.02 15.55
CA CYS A 30 6.32 10.84 15.96
C CYS A 30 5.34 10.50 14.82
N GLY A 31 5.76 9.67 13.88
CA GLY A 31 4.82 8.85 13.13
C GLY A 31 4.31 7.73 14.04
N PRO A 32 3.06 7.24 13.86
CA PRO A 32 2.61 6.04 14.56
C PRO A 32 3.60 4.88 14.30
N ASP A 33 3.87 4.08 15.33
CA ASP A 33 4.82 2.96 15.25
C ASP A 33 4.43 2.01 14.10
N ASN A 34 5.20 2.06 13.02
CA ASN A 34 5.08 1.17 11.86
C ASN A 34 6.39 0.40 11.65
N PRO A 35 6.79 -0.48 12.58
CA PRO A 35 8.10 -1.12 12.59
C PRO A 35 8.31 -2.07 11.39
N ARG A 36 7.23 -2.45 10.69
CA ARG A 36 7.26 -3.29 9.49
C ARG A 36 7.08 -2.49 8.20
N GLY A 37 6.96 -1.16 8.26
CA GLY A 37 6.76 -0.33 7.09
C GLY A 37 5.50 -0.69 6.29
N ARG A 38 4.44 -1.18 6.96
CA ARG A 38 3.18 -1.54 6.31
C ARG A 38 2.59 -0.34 5.58
N LEU A 39 2.06 -0.58 4.41
CA LEU A 39 1.38 0.42 3.59
C LEU A 39 -0.10 0.06 3.53
N ALA A 40 -0.97 1.06 3.68
CA ALA A 40 -2.37 0.89 3.35
C ALA A 40 -2.47 0.59 1.85
N VAL A 41 -3.37 -0.32 1.47
CA VAL A 41 -3.56 -0.73 0.08
C VAL A 41 -5.04 -0.72 -0.25
N SER A 42 -5.38 -0.25 -1.44
CA SER A 42 -6.75 -0.24 -1.94
C SER A 42 -6.77 -0.56 -3.43
N GLY A 43 -7.96 -0.63 -4.00
CA GLY A 43 -8.11 -0.80 -5.43
C GLY A 43 -9.51 -1.27 -5.80
N THR A 44 -9.65 -1.55 -7.08
CA THR A 44 -10.89 -2.07 -7.65
C THR A 44 -10.71 -3.42 -8.31
N VAL A 45 -11.76 -4.23 -8.30
CA VAL A 45 -11.83 -5.53 -8.95
C VAL A 45 -13.04 -5.53 -9.86
N THR A 46 -12.80 -5.85 -11.12
CA THR A 46 -13.87 -6.01 -12.12
C THR A 46 -13.80 -7.40 -12.74
N LEU A 47 -14.95 -7.93 -13.14
CA LEU A 47 -15.05 -9.13 -13.97
C LEU A 47 -15.76 -8.75 -15.26
N ASP A 48 -15.10 -8.99 -16.39
CA ASP A 48 -15.59 -8.64 -17.73
C ASP A 48 -15.98 -7.15 -17.88
N GLY A 49 -15.29 -6.29 -17.14
CA GLY A 49 -15.50 -4.84 -17.15
C GLY A 49 -16.65 -4.36 -16.25
N GLN A 50 -17.31 -5.26 -15.51
CA GLN A 50 -18.28 -4.89 -14.48
C GLN A 50 -17.64 -4.97 -13.09
N PRO A 51 -17.91 -4.02 -12.18
CA PRO A 51 -17.48 -4.11 -10.79
C PRO A 51 -17.95 -5.42 -10.17
N LEU A 52 -17.04 -6.12 -9.48
CA LEU A 52 -17.39 -7.34 -8.78
C LEU A 52 -18.30 -7.00 -7.59
N ASP A 53 -19.54 -7.49 -7.59
CA ASP A 53 -20.54 -7.13 -6.58
C ASP A 53 -20.12 -7.53 -5.16
N THR A 54 -19.61 -8.76 -5.01
CA THR A 54 -19.08 -9.30 -3.75
C THR A 54 -17.88 -10.22 -4.01
N GLY A 55 -16.97 -10.30 -3.05
CA GLY A 55 -15.87 -11.25 -3.10
C GLY A 55 -14.86 -11.05 -1.99
N THR A 56 -13.73 -11.72 -2.11
CA THR A 56 -12.57 -11.55 -1.24
C THR A 56 -11.33 -11.44 -2.10
N ILE A 57 -10.42 -10.54 -1.71
CA ILE A 57 -9.08 -10.46 -2.27
C ILE A 57 -8.06 -10.84 -1.19
N GLU A 58 -7.09 -11.66 -1.55
CA GLU A 58 -6.01 -12.11 -0.68
C GLU A 58 -4.66 -11.76 -1.31
N PHE A 59 -3.73 -11.32 -0.47
CA PHE A 59 -2.35 -11.01 -0.82
C PHE A 59 -1.44 -11.95 -0.04
N SER A 60 -0.84 -12.91 -0.72
CA SER A 60 0.09 -13.87 -0.14
C SER A 60 1.52 -13.47 -0.50
N PRO A 61 2.42 -13.23 0.46
CA PRO A 61 3.80 -12.89 0.16
C PRO A 61 4.48 -14.07 -0.55
N GLN A 62 5.32 -13.76 -1.54
CA GLN A 62 6.22 -14.75 -2.14
C GLN A 62 7.40 -15.09 -1.21
N ASP A 63 7.70 -14.20 -0.24
CA ASP A 63 8.61 -14.50 0.87
C ASP A 63 7.93 -15.46 1.87
N PRO A 64 8.50 -16.65 2.13
CA PRO A 64 7.91 -17.64 3.04
C PRO A 64 7.84 -17.18 4.51
N THR A 65 8.56 -16.12 4.88
CA THR A 65 8.52 -15.51 6.22
C THR A 65 7.53 -14.34 6.31
N GLY A 66 7.00 -13.91 5.16
CA GLY A 66 6.01 -12.85 5.08
C GLY A 66 4.67 -13.26 5.69
N VAL A 67 3.87 -12.26 6.04
CA VAL A 67 2.49 -12.46 6.52
C VAL A 67 1.54 -11.93 5.47
N GLY A 68 0.67 -12.80 4.95
CA GLY A 68 -0.40 -12.40 4.03
C GLY A 68 -1.53 -11.64 4.72
N THR A 69 -2.35 -10.99 3.91
CA THR A 69 -3.53 -10.25 4.37
C THR A 69 -4.62 -10.36 3.30
N GLY A 70 -5.82 -9.87 3.59
CA GLY A 70 -6.91 -9.83 2.64
C GLY A 70 -8.01 -8.86 3.05
N ALA A 71 -8.93 -8.61 2.13
CA ALA A 71 -10.08 -7.76 2.35
C ALA A 71 -11.30 -8.30 1.63
N ALA A 72 -12.48 -7.96 2.13
CA ALA A 72 -13.71 -8.10 1.37
C ALA A 72 -13.69 -7.15 0.16
N ILE A 73 -14.29 -7.60 -0.93
CA ILE A 73 -14.61 -6.79 -2.10
C ILE A 73 -16.10 -6.51 -2.03
N GLU A 74 -16.46 -5.22 -2.03
CA GLU A 74 -17.85 -4.77 -2.04
C GLU A 74 -18.03 -3.74 -3.16
N ALA A 75 -19.01 -3.96 -4.03
CA ALA A 75 -19.26 -3.09 -5.19
C ALA A 75 -17.99 -2.76 -6.01
N GLY A 76 -17.13 -3.76 -6.14
CA GLY A 76 -15.88 -3.72 -6.88
C GLY A 76 -14.72 -3.05 -6.15
N ALA A 77 -14.89 -2.57 -4.91
CA ALA A 77 -13.81 -1.91 -4.17
C ALA A 77 -13.30 -2.78 -3.01
N TYR A 78 -12.01 -2.69 -2.73
CA TYR A 78 -11.41 -3.25 -1.51
C TYR A 78 -10.48 -2.23 -0.86
N THR A 79 -10.27 -2.34 0.45
CA THR A 79 -9.35 -1.48 1.21
C THR A 79 -8.77 -2.25 2.39
N ILE A 80 -7.47 -2.10 2.60
CA ILE A 80 -6.71 -2.60 3.74
C ILE A 80 -6.01 -1.40 4.36
N ASP A 81 -6.35 -1.09 5.62
CA ASP A 81 -5.73 0.01 6.35
C ASP A 81 -4.25 -0.27 6.67
N VAL A 82 -3.53 0.76 7.10
CA VAL A 82 -2.09 0.68 7.40
C VAL A 82 -1.74 -0.34 8.51
N GLN A 83 -2.65 -0.60 9.46
CA GLN A 83 -2.41 -1.53 10.57
C GLN A 83 -2.41 -2.99 10.06
N HIS A 84 -3.25 -3.28 9.07
CA HIS A 84 -3.37 -4.58 8.40
C HIS A 84 -2.65 -4.65 7.04
N GLY A 85 -2.01 -3.54 6.66
CA GLY A 85 -1.42 -3.29 5.36
C GLY A 85 -0.21 -4.16 5.03
N LEU A 86 0.27 -3.99 3.80
CA LEU A 86 1.35 -4.78 3.24
C LEU A 86 2.70 -4.12 3.50
N PRO A 87 3.67 -4.80 4.15
CA PRO A 87 5.07 -4.42 4.08
C PRO A 87 5.56 -4.41 2.62
N PRO A 88 6.64 -3.67 2.30
CA PRO A 88 7.28 -3.77 1.01
C PRO A 88 7.66 -5.22 0.67
N GLY A 89 7.36 -5.65 -0.55
CA GLY A 89 7.55 -7.03 -0.99
C GLY A 89 6.71 -7.37 -2.22
N THR A 90 6.89 -8.60 -2.70
CA THR A 90 6.11 -9.16 -3.81
C THR A 90 5.05 -10.11 -3.28
N TYR A 91 3.84 -10.00 -3.81
CA TYR A 91 2.68 -10.76 -3.37
C TYR A 91 2.01 -11.45 -4.56
N ASP A 92 1.64 -12.70 -4.39
CA ASP A 92 0.64 -13.36 -5.22
C ASP A 92 -0.74 -12.91 -4.77
N VAL A 93 -1.60 -12.56 -5.72
CA VAL A 93 -2.95 -12.05 -5.45
C VAL A 93 -3.96 -13.13 -5.79
N ARG A 94 -4.92 -13.39 -4.92
CA ARG A 94 -6.04 -14.31 -5.20
C ARG A 94 -7.36 -13.58 -5.03
N VAL A 95 -8.27 -13.78 -5.98
CA VAL A 95 -9.61 -13.22 -5.92
C VAL A 95 -10.62 -14.35 -5.92
N PHE A 96 -11.53 -14.32 -4.96
CA PHE A 96 -12.60 -15.29 -4.81
C PHE A 96 -13.94 -14.60 -4.87
N SER A 97 -14.90 -15.20 -5.56
CA SER A 97 -16.26 -14.72 -5.65
C SER A 97 -17.23 -15.88 -5.86
N PRO A 98 -17.54 -16.63 -4.78
CA PRO A 98 -18.49 -17.73 -4.83
C PRO A 98 -19.81 -17.28 -5.45
N ASP A 99 -20.34 -18.05 -6.40
CA ASP A 99 -21.64 -17.76 -7.00
C ASP A 99 -22.76 -18.01 -5.98
N ALA A 100 -23.16 -16.96 -5.26
CA ALA A 100 -24.23 -17.04 -4.27
C ALA A 100 -25.59 -17.49 -4.84
N THR A 101 -25.76 -17.49 -6.17
CA THR A 101 -26.96 -17.97 -6.86
C THR A 101 -26.86 -19.44 -7.30
N ALA A 102 -25.66 -20.02 -7.31
CA ALA A 102 -25.45 -21.41 -7.65
C ALA A 102 -26.06 -22.31 -6.56
N THR A 103 -26.80 -23.33 -7.00
CA THR A 103 -27.28 -24.36 -6.08
C THR A 103 -26.07 -25.20 -5.64
N PRO A 104 -25.84 -25.39 -4.33
CA PRO A 104 -24.74 -26.22 -3.86
C PRO A 104 -24.75 -27.57 -4.57
N ALA A 105 -23.60 -28.01 -5.08
CA ALA A 105 -23.46 -29.26 -5.82
C ALA A 105 -23.61 -30.49 -4.89
N GLY A 106 -24.83 -30.78 -4.45
CA GLY A 106 -25.20 -31.97 -3.69
C GLY A 106 -25.70 -31.70 -2.26
N PRO A 107 -26.09 -32.75 -1.52
CA PRO A 107 -26.35 -32.63 -0.09
C PRO A 107 -25.05 -32.35 0.69
N PRO A 108 -25.10 -31.68 1.85
CA PRO A 108 -23.94 -31.52 2.73
C PRO A 108 -23.31 -32.89 3.04
N GLY A 109 -22.02 -33.03 2.76
CA GLY A 109 -21.26 -34.22 3.09
C GLY A 109 -20.78 -34.20 4.55
N PRO A 110 -20.13 -35.27 5.04
CA PRO A 110 -19.50 -35.31 6.37
C PRO A 110 -18.46 -34.20 6.59
N LEU A 111 -17.99 -33.57 5.51
CA LEU A 111 -16.98 -32.51 5.48
C LEU A 111 -17.58 -31.09 5.40
N GLY A 112 -18.90 -30.95 5.32
CA GLY A 112 -19.57 -29.64 5.24
C GLY A 112 -20.48 -29.46 4.02
N PRO A 113 -21.04 -28.26 3.83
CA PRO A 113 -21.86 -27.93 2.66
C PRO A 113 -21.04 -28.07 1.37
N PRO A 114 -21.69 -28.34 0.22
CA PRO A 114 -20.99 -28.43 -1.05
C PRO A 114 -20.27 -27.14 -1.39
N ALA A 115 -19.11 -27.25 -2.03
CA ALA A 115 -18.42 -26.10 -2.58
C ALA A 115 -19.33 -25.41 -3.60
N VAL A 116 -19.53 -24.12 -3.42
CA VAL A 116 -20.15 -23.23 -4.41
C VAL A 116 -19.08 -22.94 -5.46
N GLU A 117 -19.45 -23.05 -6.74
CA GLU A 117 -18.53 -22.72 -7.83
C GLU A 117 -18.15 -21.24 -7.76
N ASP A 118 -16.87 -20.95 -7.96
CA ASP A 118 -16.36 -19.59 -7.95
C ASP A 118 -16.52 -18.99 -9.36
N ARG A 119 -17.03 -17.75 -9.44
CA ARG A 119 -17.17 -17.01 -10.70
C ARG A 119 -15.82 -16.56 -11.25
N ILE A 120 -14.78 -16.60 -10.42
CA ILE A 120 -13.42 -16.21 -10.76
C ILE A 120 -12.65 -17.42 -11.32
N PRO A 121 -12.12 -17.34 -12.56
CA PRO A 121 -11.34 -18.43 -13.14
C PRO A 121 -10.12 -18.83 -12.30
N PRO A 122 -9.71 -20.12 -12.33
CA PRO A 122 -8.57 -20.66 -11.58
C PRO A 122 -7.28 -19.83 -11.67
N ARG A 123 -6.99 -19.27 -12.85
CA ARG A 123 -5.83 -18.40 -13.12
C ARG A 123 -5.77 -17.11 -12.28
N TYR A 124 -6.81 -16.78 -11.54
CA TYR A 124 -6.85 -15.64 -10.62
C TYR A 124 -7.05 -16.05 -9.16
N ASN A 125 -7.11 -17.35 -8.85
CA ASN A 125 -7.20 -17.86 -7.48
C ASN A 125 -6.28 -19.07 -7.22
N ALA A 126 -6.75 -20.30 -7.41
CA ALA A 126 -6.05 -21.54 -7.10
C ALA A 126 -4.72 -21.65 -7.87
N GLU A 127 -4.69 -21.18 -9.11
CA GLU A 127 -3.52 -21.23 -10.01
C GLU A 127 -2.88 -19.85 -10.20
N THR A 128 -3.26 -18.86 -9.38
CA THR A 128 -3.11 -17.43 -9.66
C THR A 128 -1.86 -17.02 -10.45
N GLU A 129 -2.08 -16.23 -11.49
CA GLU A 129 -1.07 -15.54 -12.30
C GLU A 129 -0.95 -14.05 -11.88
N LEU A 130 -1.77 -13.60 -10.94
CA LEU A 130 -1.79 -12.21 -10.47
C LEU A 130 -0.68 -11.98 -9.45
N SER A 131 0.09 -10.91 -9.65
CA SER A 131 1.09 -10.47 -8.69
C SER A 131 1.21 -8.95 -8.65
N ILE A 132 1.55 -8.42 -7.48
CA ILE A 132 1.90 -7.02 -7.28
C ILE A 132 3.23 -6.90 -6.55
N THR A 133 3.90 -5.76 -6.73
CA THR A 133 5.06 -5.37 -5.94
C THR A 133 4.72 -4.11 -5.17
N VAL A 134 4.81 -4.19 -3.85
CA VAL A 134 4.65 -3.06 -2.95
C VAL A 134 6.05 -2.53 -2.61
N THR A 135 6.27 -1.23 -2.80
CA THR A 135 7.53 -0.55 -2.42
C THR A 135 7.22 0.61 -1.48
N ALA A 136 8.23 1.03 -0.69
CA ALA A 136 8.05 2.06 0.34
C ALA A 136 7.51 3.40 -0.21
N ASP A 137 7.88 3.74 -1.45
CA ASP A 137 7.53 5.01 -2.10
C ASP A 137 6.68 4.78 -3.38
N GLY A 138 6.11 3.59 -3.54
CA GLY A 138 5.39 3.17 -4.74
C GLY A 138 3.87 3.31 -4.66
N ASP A 139 3.21 2.70 -5.65
CA ASP A 139 1.75 2.66 -5.71
C ASP A 139 1.15 1.91 -4.52
N THR A 140 0.01 2.40 -4.06
CA THR A 140 -0.80 1.80 -2.99
C THR A 140 -2.23 1.50 -3.46
N VAL A 141 -2.49 1.72 -4.75
CA VAL A 141 -3.75 1.42 -5.42
C VAL A 141 -3.46 0.40 -6.51
N PHE A 142 -4.08 -0.78 -6.43
CA PHE A 142 -3.91 -1.86 -7.41
C PHE A 142 -5.26 -2.31 -7.94
N ASP A 143 -5.52 -2.04 -9.22
CA ASP A 143 -6.75 -2.46 -9.88
C ASP A 143 -6.59 -3.79 -10.60
N PHE A 144 -7.60 -4.65 -10.51
CA PHE A 144 -7.62 -5.99 -11.09
C PHE A 144 -8.77 -6.12 -12.11
N PRO A 145 -8.52 -5.84 -13.40
CA PRO A 145 -9.48 -6.07 -14.47
C PRO A 145 -9.46 -7.54 -14.91
N LEU A 146 -10.34 -8.35 -14.33
CA LEU A 146 -10.41 -9.79 -14.58
C LEU A 146 -11.31 -10.12 -15.79
N LYS A 147 -11.05 -11.30 -16.38
CA LYS A 147 -11.83 -11.87 -17.48
C LYS A 147 -12.28 -13.29 -17.18
N SER A 148 -13.53 -13.63 -17.47
CA SER A 148 -14.08 -14.96 -17.23
C SER A 148 -13.53 -16.05 -18.17
N SER A 149 -12.92 -15.67 -19.31
CA SER A 149 -12.32 -16.56 -20.32
C SER A 149 -10.92 -16.15 -20.72
#